data_AF-A0A6C2CHT1-F1
#
_entry.id   AF-A0A6C2CHT1-F1
#
_cell.length_a   1.000
_cell.length_b   1.000
_cell.length_c   1.000
_cell.angle_alpha   90.00
_cell.angle_beta   90.00
_cell.angle_gamma   90.00
#
_symmetry.space_group_name_H-M   'P 1'
#
loop_
_entity.id
_entity.type
_entity.pdbx_description
1 polymer ?
#
loop_
_entity_poly.entity_id
_entity_poly.type
_entity_poly.pdbx_seq_one_letter_code
_entity_poly.pdbx_strand_id
1 'polypeptide(L)'
;ARQLHAFTERYPFVCHGLSLSLGGMLPLDIALLQQTRAFMSEHGIDLYTEHLSWSNDAGQLYDLLPLPCTSEAVRWTAARIRQAQDVLGRRIGIENASYYVAPPGAEMGEAEFIRAVVEEADCLLHLDVNNILVNARNFGFDPFRFLHDLPLERTCYIHVAGHYTEPDGLLIDTHGAEVIDDVWALLEAAYRRTGVVPTCLERDFHFPPLAELGAEVAQIARLQARAGTLLAVTA
;
A
#
# COMPACT_ATOMS: atom_id res chain seq x y z
N ALA A 1 -14.73 7.02 19.41
CA ALA A 1 -14.80 5.68 20.06
C ALA A 1 -16.17 5.02 19.89
N ARG A 2 -17.25 5.43 20.58
CA ARG A 2 -18.57 4.75 20.53
C ARG A 2 -19.18 4.58 19.12
N GLN A 3 -18.94 5.52 18.21
CA GLN A 3 -19.43 5.40 16.83
C GLN A 3 -18.66 4.34 16.02
N LEU A 4 -17.37 4.13 16.28
CA LEU A 4 -16.55 3.18 15.51
C LEU A 4 -16.90 1.73 15.83
N HIS A 5 -17.13 1.39 17.11
CA HIS A 5 -17.57 0.06 17.54
C HIS A 5 -18.78 -0.45 16.75
N ALA A 6 -19.80 0.41 16.57
CA ALA A 6 -21.00 0.06 15.83
C ALA A 6 -20.73 -0.31 14.35
N PHE A 7 -19.63 0.17 13.75
CA PHE A 7 -19.21 -0.22 12.41
C PHE A 7 -18.34 -1.46 12.41
N THR A 8 -17.36 -1.57 13.32
CA THR A 8 -16.44 -2.71 13.37
C THR A 8 -17.14 -4.02 13.78
N GLU A 9 -18.27 -3.93 14.49
CA GLU A 9 -19.14 -5.10 14.76
C GLU A 9 -19.91 -5.60 13.52
N ARG A 10 -20.03 -4.77 12.46
CA ARG A 10 -20.87 -5.04 11.29
C ARG A 10 -20.11 -5.28 10.00
N TYR A 11 -18.92 -4.69 9.89
CA TYR A 11 -18.11 -4.73 8.68
C TYR A 11 -16.66 -5.05 9.05
N PRO A 12 -15.94 -5.78 8.17
CA PRO A 12 -14.51 -5.99 8.35
C PRO A 12 -13.77 -4.66 8.12
N PHE A 13 -12.73 -4.44 8.92
CA PHE A 13 -11.85 -3.28 8.81
C PHE A 13 -10.42 -3.74 8.56
N VAL A 14 -9.63 -2.83 7.98
CA VAL A 14 -8.18 -2.94 7.85
C VAL A 14 -7.58 -1.73 8.56
N CYS A 15 -6.53 -1.93 9.35
CA CYS A 15 -5.72 -0.83 9.86
C CYS A 15 -4.60 -0.55 8.87
N HIS A 16 -4.46 0.70 8.46
CA HIS A 16 -3.34 1.16 7.65
C HIS A 16 -2.62 2.28 8.40
N GLY A 17 -1.31 2.12 8.62
CA GLY A 17 -0.46 3.04 9.37
C GLY A 17 0.29 4.01 8.46
N LEU A 18 0.66 5.16 9.03
CA LEU A 18 1.35 6.24 8.30
C LEU A 18 2.74 6.58 8.86
N SER A 19 3.06 6.15 10.09
CA SER A 19 4.09 6.79 10.90
C SER A 19 5.10 5.84 11.53
N LEU A 20 5.02 4.54 11.23
CA LEU A 20 5.91 3.55 11.86
C LEU A 20 7.35 3.64 11.33
N SER A 21 7.55 4.19 10.11
CA SER A 21 8.86 4.41 9.48
C SER A 21 9.68 3.11 9.46
N LEU A 22 9.20 2.12 8.71
CA LEU A 22 9.77 0.77 8.69
C LEU A 22 11.20 0.74 8.15
N GLY A 23 11.56 1.64 7.24
CA GLY A 23 12.93 1.82 6.77
C GLY A 23 13.73 2.89 7.52
N GLY A 24 13.16 3.53 8.54
CA GLY A 24 13.81 4.59 9.30
C GLY A 24 14.99 4.13 10.14
N MET A 25 15.86 5.06 10.50
CA MET A 25 17.08 4.80 11.28
C MET A 25 16.84 4.79 12.79
N LEU A 26 15.79 5.48 13.26
CA LEU A 26 15.43 5.49 14.67
C LEU A 26 14.75 4.17 15.09
N PRO A 27 14.83 3.78 16.36
CA PRO A 27 14.09 2.63 16.88
C PRO A 27 12.59 2.74 16.56
N LEU A 28 11.94 1.60 16.29
CA LEU A 28 10.49 1.57 16.13
C LEU A 28 9.79 2.05 17.41
N ASP A 29 8.68 2.78 17.25
CA ASP A 29 7.83 3.14 18.37
C ASP A 29 7.03 1.92 18.85
N ILE A 30 7.60 1.23 19.85
CA ILE A 30 6.99 0.04 20.44
C ILE A 30 5.70 0.37 21.18
N ALA A 31 5.58 1.58 21.75
CA ALA A 31 4.36 1.99 22.43
C ALA A 31 3.21 2.15 21.42
N LEU A 32 3.48 2.76 20.26
CA LEU A 32 2.53 2.83 19.15
C LEU A 32 2.10 1.43 18.71
N LEU A 33 3.03 0.51 18.46
CA LEU A 33 2.70 -0.86 18.05
C LEU A 33 1.83 -1.60 19.08
N GLN A 34 2.10 -1.42 20.38
CA GLN A 34 1.28 -2.01 21.44
C GLN A 34 -0.13 -1.39 21.48
N GLN A 35 -0.25 -0.08 21.30
CA GLN A 35 -1.53 0.62 21.20
C GLN A 35 -2.31 0.16 19.97
N THR A 36 -1.66 0.02 18.82
CA THR A 36 -2.25 -0.51 17.60
C THR A 36 -2.74 -1.93 17.80
N ARG A 37 -1.96 -2.81 18.43
CA ARG A 37 -2.40 -4.17 18.77
C ARG A 37 -3.64 -4.17 19.66
N ALA A 38 -3.66 -3.34 20.69
CA ALA A 38 -4.79 -3.23 21.60
C ALA A 38 -6.05 -2.74 20.85
N PHE A 39 -5.89 -1.72 20.02
CA PHE A 39 -6.95 -1.17 19.17
C PHE A 39 -7.51 -2.22 18.20
N MET A 40 -6.63 -2.94 17.49
CA MET A 40 -7.04 -4.02 16.59
C MET A 40 -7.78 -5.13 17.34
N SER A 41 -7.33 -5.49 18.55
CA SER A 41 -7.98 -6.51 19.36
C SER A 41 -9.34 -6.07 19.87
N GLU A 42 -9.47 -4.80 20.28
CA GLU A 42 -10.74 -4.20 20.71
C GLU A 42 -11.78 -4.21 19.58
N HIS A 43 -11.35 -3.98 18.35
CA HIS A 43 -12.22 -3.84 17.18
C HIS A 43 -12.32 -5.10 16.30
N GLY A 44 -11.65 -6.20 16.65
CA GLY A 44 -11.65 -7.43 15.84
C GLY A 44 -11.02 -7.25 14.45
N ILE A 45 -10.01 -6.38 14.33
CA ILE A 45 -9.34 -6.08 13.07
C ILE A 45 -8.17 -7.03 12.87
N ASP A 46 -8.15 -7.74 11.74
CA ASP A 46 -7.17 -8.79 11.52
C ASP A 46 -5.97 -8.44 10.64
N LEU A 47 -6.04 -7.33 9.91
CA LEU A 47 -5.00 -6.89 9.00
C LEU A 47 -4.46 -5.50 9.42
N TYR A 48 -3.14 -5.43 9.57
CA TYR A 48 -2.39 -4.18 9.67
C TYR A 48 -1.51 -4.04 8.44
N THR A 49 -1.49 -2.87 7.84
CA THR A 49 -0.58 -2.52 6.74
C THR A 49 0.16 -1.23 7.05
N GLU A 50 1.32 -1.03 6.42
CA GLU A 50 2.18 0.14 6.63
C GLU A 50 3.01 0.42 5.38
N HIS A 51 3.52 1.64 5.24
CA HIS A 51 4.35 2.02 4.11
C HIS A 51 5.74 1.40 4.16
N LEU A 52 6.24 0.95 3.00
CA LEU A 52 7.64 0.61 2.80
C LEU A 52 8.48 1.89 2.57
N SER A 53 8.56 2.71 3.60
CA SER A 53 9.24 4.00 3.56
C SER A 53 9.93 4.30 4.89
N TRP A 54 10.62 5.43 4.94
CA TRP A 54 10.94 6.09 6.20
C TRP A 54 10.26 7.45 6.25
N SER A 55 9.73 7.79 7.42
CA SER A 55 8.93 9.00 7.64
C SER A 55 9.34 9.69 8.94
N ASN A 56 10.57 9.47 9.42
CA ASN A 56 11.09 10.17 10.58
C ASN A 56 12.62 10.38 10.55
N ASP A 57 13.06 11.53 11.06
CA ASP A 57 14.46 11.84 11.41
C ASP A 57 14.48 12.83 12.57
N ALA A 58 14.64 12.32 13.80
CA ALA A 58 14.49 13.07 15.06
C ALA A 58 13.12 13.78 15.25
N GLY A 59 12.15 13.52 14.37
CA GLY A 59 10.76 14.01 14.36
C GLY A 59 9.96 13.33 13.24
N GLN A 60 8.64 13.46 13.23
CA GLN A 60 7.79 12.92 12.16
C GLN A 60 7.93 13.79 10.90
N LEU A 61 8.31 13.15 9.80
CA LEU A 61 8.23 13.70 8.47
C LEU A 61 6.87 13.28 7.93
N TYR A 62 6.01 14.23 7.58
CA TYR A 62 4.71 13.93 6.98
C TYR A 62 4.83 13.47 5.51
N ASP A 63 6.06 13.16 5.08
CA ASP A 63 6.42 12.66 3.76
C ASP A 63 6.95 11.22 3.89
N LEU A 64 6.59 10.39 2.91
CA LEU A 64 7.11 9.03 2.77
C LEU A 64 8.39 9.09 1.94
N LEU A 65 9.54 8.94 2.59
CA LEU A 65 10.81 8.99 1.90
C LEU A 65 11.22 7.60 1.36
N PRO A 66 11.81 7.55 0.16
CA PRO A 66 12.20 6.30 -0.48
C PRO A 66 13.39 5.66 0.21
N LEU A 67 13.46 4.33 0.11
CA LEU A 67 14.58 3.53 0.61
C LEU A 67 15.57 3.24 -0.52
N PRO A 68 16.89 3.27 -0.26
CA PRO A 68 17.87 2.86 -1.25
C PRO A 68 17.69 1.36 -1.52
N CYS A 69 17.54 0.97 -2.79
CA CYS A 69 17.32 -0.41 -3.18
C CYS A 69 18.64 -1.22 -3.10
N THR A 70 19.09 -1.51 -1.87
CA THR A 70 20.32 -2.27 -1.58
C THR A 70 20.03 -3.48 -0.71
N SER A 71 20.92 -4.47 -0.78
CA SER A 71 20.85 -5.68 0.03
C SER A 71 20.91 -5.39 1.54
N GLU A 72 21.59 -4.32 1.94
CA GLU A 72 21.62 -3.85 3.33
C GLU A 72 20.27 -3.29 3.77
N ALA A 73 19.65 -2.44 2.95
CA ALA A 73 18.32 -1.88 3.23
C ALA A 73 17.24 -2.96 3.29
N VAL A 74 17.35 -4.03 2.48
CA VAL A 74 16.48 -5.22 2.58
C VAL A 74 16.57 -5.83 3.98
N ARG A 75 17.78 -6.20 4.41
CA ARG A 75 18.00 -6.83 5.73
C ARG A 75 17.55 -5.95 6.88
N TRP A 76 17.84 -4.64 6.80
CA TRP A 76 17.44 -3.66 7.80
C TRP A 76 15.93 -3.56 7.94
N THR A 77 15.25 -3.33 6.82
CA THR A 77 13.80 -3.13 6.80
C THR A 77 13.06 -4.42 7.18
N ALA A 78 13.52 -5.57 6.68
CA ALA A 78 12.93 -6.85 7.04
C ALA A 78 13.06 -7.20 8.52
N ALA A 79 14.19 -6.88 9.16
CA ALA A 79 14.35 -7.08 10.60
C ALA A 79 13.35 -6.23 11.42
N ARG A 80 13.06 -5.01 10.97
CA ARG A 80 12.09 -4.11 11.59
C ARG A 80 10.65 -4.56 11.35
N ILE A 81 10.34 -5.03 10.16
CA ILE A 81 9.04 -5.66 9.87
C ILE A 81 8.83 -6.86 10.79
N ARG A 82 9.82 -7.76 10.95
CA ARG A 82 9.73 -8.89 11.89
C ARG A 82 9.48 -8.42 13.33
N GLN A 83 10.20 -7.39 13.79
CA GLN A 83 9.96 -6.81 15.12
C GLN A 83 8.52 -6.27 15.26
N ALA A 84 7.99 -5.57 14.26
CA ALA A 84 6.60 -5.10 14.28
C ALA A 84 5.61 -6.26 14.30
N GLN A 85 5.84 -7.30 13.50
CA GLN A 85 5.03 -8.53 13.48
C GLN A 85 5.05 -9.24 14.84
N ASP A 86 6.21 -9.31 15.51
CA ASP A 86 6.33 -9.91 16.85
C ASP A 86 5.50 -9.15 17.89
N VAL A 87 5.53 -7.81 17.86
CA VAL A 87 4.75 -6.97 18.78
C VAL A 87 3.25 -7.08 18.50
N LEU A 88 2.84 -7.00 17.23
CA LEU A 88 1.45 -7.10 16.78
C LEU A 88 0.89 -8.54 16.88
N GLY A 89 1.76 -9.55 16.86
CA GLY A 89 1.43 -10.96 16.95
C GLY A 89 0.86 -11.56 15.66
N ARG A 90 1.15 -10.97 14.49
CA ARG A 90 0.62 -11.38 13.18
C ARG A 90 1.49 -10.88 12.03
N ARG A 91 1.33 -11.47 10.84
CA ARG A 91 1.91 -10.90 9.61
C ARG A 91 1.24 -9.58 9.27
N ILE A 92 2.02 -8.64 8.75
CA ILE A 92 1.54 -7.32 8.31
C ILE A 92 1.70 -7.18 6.79
N GLY A 93 0.93 -6.27 6.18
CA GLY A 93 1.15 -5.85 4.80
C GLY A 93 2.13 -4.68 4.71
N ILE A 94 2.99 -4.66 3.69
CA ILE A 94 3.82 -3.50 3.36
C ILE A 94 3.41 -2.91 2.02
N GLU A 95 3.31 -1.57 1.98
CA GLU A 95 2.81 -0.83 0.83
C GLU A 95 3.91 -0.24 -0.03
N ASN A 96 3.77 -0.36 -1.36
CA ASN A 96 4.59 0.39 -2.30
C ASN A 96 4.17 1.86 -2.32
N ALA A 97 5.11 2.75 -1.99
CA ALA A 97 4.86 4.19 -1.94
C ALA A 97 5.26 4.91 -3.23
N SER A 98 4.64 6.04 -3.50
CA SER A 98 5.15 7.01 -4.46
C SER A 98 6.49 7.61 -3.96
N TYR A 99 7.37 7.98 -4.89
CA TYR A 99 8.60 8.70 -4.56
C TYR A 99 8.95 9.71 -5.64
N TYR A 100 9.73 10.73 -5.26
CA TYR A 100 10.07 11.86 -6.13
C TYR A 100 11.57 12.01 -6.36
N VAL A 101 12.37 11.18 -5.67
CA VAL A 101 13.82 11.10 -5.81
C VAL A 101 14.21 9.63 -5.72
N ALA A 102 14.99 9.12 -6.65
CA ALA A 102 15.61 7.80 -6.52
C ALA A 102 16.90 7.95 -5.70
N PRO A 103 17.02 7.33 -4.50
CA PRO A 103 18.26 7.38 -3.73
C PRO A 103 19.42 6.78 -4.54
N PRO A 104 20.62 7.38 -4.50
CA PRO A 104 21.79 6.83 -5.20
C PRO A 104 22.23 5.50 -4.59
N GLY A 105 22.96 4.71 -5.37
CA GLY A 105 23.58 3.46 -4.88
C GLY A 105 22.67 2.23 -4.92
N ALA A 106 21.59 2.27 -5.70
CA ALA A 106 20.74 1.09 -5.94
C ALA A 106 21.57 -0.08 -6.51
N GLU A 107 21.43 -1.25 -5.90
CA GLU A 107 22.02 -2.52 -6.33
C GLU A 107 21.03 -3.37 -7.12
N MET A 108 19.74 -3.12 -6.94
CA MET A 108 18.61 -3.84 -7.53
C MET A 108 17.50 -2.88 -7.95
N GLY A 109 16.57 -3.36 -8.78
CA GLY A 109 15.36 -2.61 -9.12
C GLY A 109 14.36 -2.57 -7.96
N GLU A 110 13.43 -1.61 -7.99
CA GLU A 110 12.44 -1.45 -6.92
C GLU A 110 11.51 -2.68 -6.75
N ALA A 111 11.04 -3.28 -7.85
CA ALA A 111 10.22 -4.50 -7.75
C ALA A 111 11.00 -5.68 -7.13
N GLU A 112 12.30 -5.78 -7.43
CA GLU A 112 13.20 -6.76 -6.84
C GLU A 112 13.45 -6.48 -5.35
N PHE A 113 13.62 -5.20 -4.99
CA PHE A 113 13.74 -4.76 -3.60
C PHE A 113 12.49 -5.11 -2.78
N ILE A 114 11.30 -4.78 -3.27
CA ILE A 114 10.03 -5.10 -2.62
C ILE A 114 9.90 -6.62 -2.44
N ARG A 115 10.18 -7.41 -3.49
CA ARG A 115 10.17 -8.88 -3.41
C ARG A 115 11.12 -9.38 -2.33
N ALA A 116 12.36 -8.91 -2.33
CA ALA A 116 13.37 -9.33 -1.37
C ALA A 116 12.96 -8.99 0.08
N VAL A 117 12.37 -7.81 0.32
CA VAL A 117 11.84 -7.44 1.65
C VAL A 117 10.69 -8.35 2.07
N VAL A 118 9.71 -8.57 1.17
CA VAL A 118 8.54 -9.44 1.45
C VAL A 118 8.99 -10.87 1.79
N GLU A 119 9.94 -11.41 1.05
CA GLU A 119 10.47 -12.76 1.26
C GLU A 119 11.32 -12.85 2.54
N GLU A 120 12.23 -11.93 2.78
CA GLU A 120 13.12 -11.91 3.95
C GLU A 120 12.35 -11.66 5.26
N ALA A 121 11.29 -10.85 5.23
CA ALA A 121 10.46 -10.55 6.41
C ALA A 121 9.31 -11.54 6.63
N ASP A 122 9.01 -12.39 5.63
CA ASP A 122 7.81 -13.22 5.57
C ASP A 122 6.53 -12.41 5.87
N CYS A 123 6.39 -11.26 5.19
CA CYS A 123 5.23 -10.37 5.31
C CYS A 123 4.32 -10.46 4.08
N LEU A 124 3.26 -9.64 4.07
CA LEU A 124 2.30 -9.53 2.97
C LEU A 124 2.55 -8.26 2.16
N LEU A 125 1.97 -8.19 0.96
CA LEU A 125 2.01 -6.99 0.12
C LEU A 125 0.67 -6.25 0.21
N HIS A 126 0.74 -4.96 0.53
CA HIS A 126 -0.31 -3.99 0.27
C HIS A 126 0.04 -3.32 -1.06
N LEU A 127 -0.82 -3.46 -2.07
CA LEU A 127 -0.53 -2.94 -3.40
C LEU A 127 -1.28 -1.64 -3.65
N ASP A 128 -0.59 -0.53 -3.82
CA ASP A 128 -1.20 0.69 -4.34
C ASP A 128 -0.95 0.78 -5.85
N VAL A 129 -2.01 0.70 -6.66
CA VAL A 129 -1.89 0.74 -8.13
C VAL A 129 -1.73 2.16 -8.67
N ASN A 130 -2.12 3.19 -7.91
CA ASN A 130 -1.92 4.58 -8.25
C ASN A 130 -0.43 4.95 -8.12
N ASN A 131 0.23 4.53 -7.05
CA ASN A 131 1.66 4.70 -6.82
C ASN A 131 2.52 4.07 -7.92
N ILE A 132 2.12 2.90 -8.43
CA ILE A 132 2.79 2.29 -9.60
C ILE A 132 2.71 3.23 -10.80
N LEU A 133 1.54 3.79 -11.09
CA LEU A 133 1.38 4.69 -12.23
C LEU A 133 2.14 6.00 -12.05
N VAL A 134 2.06 6.61 -10.87
CA VAL A 134 2.78 7.84 -10.52
C VAL A 134 4.30 7.63 -10.72
N ASN A 135 4.87 6.59 -10.13
CA ASN A 135 6.30 6.29 -10.26
C ASN A 135 6.66 5.98 -11.72
N ALA A 136 5.85 5.17 -12.43
CA ALA A 136 6.10 4.83 -13.82
C ALA A 136 6.16 6.06 -14.74
N ARG A 137 5.26 7.02 -14.54
CA ARG A 137 5.21 8.27 -15.30
C ARG A 137 6.38 9.19 -14.95
N ASN A 138 6.70 9.33 -13.66
CA ASN A 138 7.76 10.22 -13.20
C ASN A 138 9.17 9.72 -13.56
N PHE A 139 9.40 8.40 -13.57
CA PHE A 139 10.71 7.79 -13.84
C PHE A 139 10.82 7.10 -15.21
N GLY A 140 9.75 7.08 -15.99
CA GLY A 140 9.77 6.63 -17.39
C GLY A 140 9.88 5.11 -17.57
N PHE A 141 9.19 4.31 -16.75
CA PHE A 141 9.12 2.85 -16.90
C PHE A 141 7.69 2.37 -17.21
N ASP A 142 7.56 1.09 -17.60
CA ASP A 142 6.26 0.47 -17.91
C ASP A 142 5.58 -0.02 -16.61
N PRO A 143 4.40 0.53 -16.25
CA PRO A 143 3.72 0.16 -15.01
C PRO A 143 3.18 -1.28 -15.03
N PHE A 144 2.82 -1.84 -16.19
CA PHE A 144 2.32 -3.22 -16.29
C PHE A 144 3.46 -4.22 -16.12
N ARG A 145 4.64 -3.89 -16.66
CA ARG A 145 5.85 -4.69 -16.41
C ARG A 145 6.25 -4.64 -14.95
N PHE A 146 6.25 -3.45 -14.34
CA PHE A 146 6.54 -3.30 -12.91
C PHE A 146 5.57 -4.14 -12.05
N LEU A 147 4.26 -4.01 -12.31
CA LEU A 147 3.21 -4.81 -11.65
C LEU A 147 3.42 -6.32 -11.84
N HIS A 148 3.90 -6.76 -13.00
CA HIS A 148 4.21 -8.15 -13.27
C HIS A 148 5.35 -8.68 -12.37
N ASP A 149 6.37 -7.85 -12.13
CA ASP A 149 7.59 -8.27 -11.44
C ASP A 149 7.41 -8.28 -9.89
N LEU A 150 6.38 -7.61 -9.37
CA LEU A 150 6.00 -7.64 -7.95
C LEU A 150 5.55 -9.04 -7.46
N PRO A 151 5.72 -9.36 -6.15
CA PRO A 151 5.29 -10.62 -5.54
C PRO A 151 3.76 -10.65 -5.30
N LEU A 152 2.98 -10.56 -6.37
CA LEU A 152 1.52 -10.39 -6.28
C LEU A 152 0.79 -11.54 -5.57
N GLU A 153 1.39 -12.73 -5.52
CA GLU A 153 0.93 -13.87 -4.73
C GLU A 153 0.89 -13.60 -3.22
N ARG A 154 1.55 -12.54 -2.74
CA ARG A 154 1.54 -12.09 -1.34
C ARG A 154 0.56 -10.94 -1.09
N THR A 155 -0.19 -10.50 -2.11
CA THR A 155 -1.10 -9.35 -1.99
C THR A 155 -2.24 -9.65 -1.03
N CYS A 156 -2.40 -8.83 0.01
CA CYS A 156 -3.48 -8.93 0.99
C CYS A 156 -4.50 -7.81 0.91
N TYR A 157 -4.12 -6.68 0.31
CA TYR A 157 -4.92 -5.47 0.23
C TYR A 157 -4.49 -4.65 -0.98
N ILE A 158 -5.42 -3.87 -1.54
CA ILE A 158 -5.13 -2.98 -2.67
C ILE A 158 -5.69 -1.59 -2.39
N HIS A 159 -4.91 -0.56 -2.65
CA HIS A 159 -5.40 0.81 -2.76
C HIS A 159 -5.52 1.23 -4.23
N VAL A 160 -6.56 2.01 -4.50
CA VAL A 160 -6.79 2.69 -5.76
C VAL A 160 -7.19 4.13 -5.48
N ALA A 161 -6.55 5.07 -6.17
CA ALA A 161 -6.75 6.49 -5.97
C ALA A 161 -6.49 7.28 -7.26
N GLY A 162 -6.80 8.57 -7.23
CA GLY A 162 -6.37 9.53 -8.25
C GLY A 162 -5.25 10.44 -7.72
N HIS A 163 -4.48 11.01 -8.64
CA HIS A 163 -3.32 11.85 -8.35
C HIS A 163 -3.48 13.25 -8.97
N TYR A 164 -2.61 14.17 -8.58
CA TYR A 164 -2.53 15.50 -9.16
C TYR A 164 -1.43 15.55 -10.23
N THR A 165 -1.64 16.31 -11.30
CA THR A 165 -0.62 16.57 -12.33
C THR A 165 -0.18 18.02 -12.20
N GLU A 166 1.10 18.22 -11.91
CA GLU A 166 1.71 19.55 -11.93
C GLU A 166 1.76 20.12 -13.37
N PRO A 167 1.82 21.45 -13.54
CA PRO A 167 1.89 22.07 -14.87
C PRO A 167 3.08 21.63 -15.73
N ASP A 168 4.16 21.14 -15.11
CA ASP A 168 5.35 20.62 -15.79
C ASP A 168 5.26 19.11 -16.12
N GLY A 169 4.16 18.46 -15.74
CA GLY A 169 3.88 17.05 -16.01
C GLY A 169 4.29 16.09 -14.89
N LEU A 170 4.87 16.58 -13.78
CA LEU A 170 5.15 15.75 -12.61
C LEU A 170 3.82 15.28 -11.98
N LEU A 171 3.69 13.98 -11.73
CA LEU A 171 2.54 13.45 -11.01
C LEU A 171 2.82 13.44 -9.52
N ILE A 172 1.92 14.03 -8.73
CA ILE A 172 1.96 14.05 -7.27
C ILE A 172 0.82 13.19 -6.74
N ASP A 173 1.20 12.23 -5.91
CA ASP A 173 0.31 11.32 -5.23
C ASP A 173 -0.43 12.02 -4.08
N THR A 174 -1.47 12.76 -4.44
CA THR A 174 -2.28 13.54 -3.47
C THR A 174 -3.50 12.78 -2.97
N HIS A 175 -3.87 11.67 -3.61
CA HIS A 175 -5.16 11.01 -3.38
C HIS A 175 -6.35 11.98 -3.35
N GLY A 176 -6.27 13.07 -4.10
CA GLY A 176 -7.22 14.19 -4.06
C GLY A 176 -8.12 14.27 -5.29
N ALA A 177 -7.90 13.41 -6.29
CA ALA A 177 -8.54 13.46 -7.59
C ALA A 177 -9.29 12.16 -7.92
N GLU A 178 -10.21 12.22 -8.88
CA GLU A 178 -10.87 11.05 -9.43
C GLU A 178 -9.87 10.06 -10.03
N VAL A 179 -10.20 8.77 -9.93
CA VAL A 179 -9.37 7.69 -10.47
C VAL A 179 -9.50 7.68 -11.98
N ILE A 180 -8.37 7.81 -12.67
CA ILE A 180 -8.31 7.82 -14.13
C ILE A 180 -8.28 6.41 -14.74
N ASP A 181 -8.62 6.30 -16.03
CA ASP A 181 -8.71 5.02 -16.75
C ASP A 181 -7.43 4.18 -16.68
N ASP A 182 -6.25 4.80 -16.73
CA ASP A 182 -4.96 4.10 -16.64
C ASP A 182 -4.80 3.37 -15.30
N VAL A 183 -5.25 3.98 -14.19
CA VAL A 183 -5.23 3.36 -12.85
C VAL A 183 -6.26 2.23 -12.79
N TRP A 184 -7.46 2.41 -13.35
CA TRP A 184 -8.46 1.34 -13.45
C TRP A 184 -7.95 0.15 -14.25
N ALA A 185 -7.20 0.38 -15.33
CA ALA A 185 -6.59 -0.67 -16.13
C ALA A 185 -5.51 -1.44 -15.36
N LEU A 186 -4.71 -0.75 -14.52
CA LEU A 186 -3.75 -1.40 -13.62
C LEU A 186 -4.44 -2.23 -12.55
N LEU A 187 -5.52 -1.73 -11.95
CA LEU A 187 -6.32 -2.49 -10.98
C LEU A 187 -6.88 -3.77 -11.61
N GLU A 188 -7.45 -3.68 -12.81
CA GLU A 188 -7.93 -4.85 -13.54
C GLU A 188 -6.79 -5.85 -13.83
N ALA A 189 -5.61 -5.35 -14.21
CA ALA A 189 -4.43 -6.18 -14.44
C ALA A 189 -3.94 -6.87 -13.16
N ALA A 190 -3.97 -6.18 -12.02
CA ALA A 190 -3.61 -6.73 -10.72
C ALA A 190 -4.54 -7.89 -10.36
N TYR A 191 -5.86 -7.70 -10.46
CA TYR A 191 -6.83 -8.76 -10.13
C TYR A 191 -6.70 -10.03 -10.97
N ARG A 192 -6.21 -9.93 -12.22
CA ARG A 192 -5.94 -11.13 -13.03
C ARG A 192 -4.86 -12.03 -12.43
N ARG A 193 -3.99 -11.51 -11.56
CA ARG A 193 -2.90 -12.25 -10.91
C ARG A 193 -3.14 -12.50 -9.44
N THR A 194 -3.68 -11.52 -8.72
CA THR A 194 -3.95 -11.63 -7.27
C THR A 194 -5.24 -12.41 -6.98
N GLY A 195 -6.15 -12.47 -7.94
CA GLY A 195 -7.56 -12.75 -7.67
C GLY A 195 -8.23 -11.59 -6.93
N VAL A 196 -9.43 -11.84 -6.42
CA VAL A 196 -10.19 -10.83 -5.67
C VAL A 196 -9.64 -10.73 -4.25
N VAL A 197 -9.07 -9.58 -3.93
CA VAL A 197 -8.63 -9.18 -2.59
C VAL A 197 -9.38 -7.91 -2.17
N PRO A 198 -9.48 -7.58 -0.86
CA PRO A 198 -10.12 -6.34 -0.44
C PRO A 198 -9.41 -5.14 -1.06
N THR A 199 -10.19 -4.14 -1.47
CA THR A 199 -9.68 -2.99 -2.22
C THR A 199 -10.33 -1.71 -1.72
N CYS A 200 -9.51 -0.73 -1.37
CA CYS A 200 -9.92 0.57 -0.88
C CYS A 200 -9.86 1.59 -2.02
N LEU A 201 -10.92 2.37 -2.18
CA LEU A 201 -10.80 3.68 -2.82
C LEU A 201 -10.19 4.63 -1.78
N GLU A 202 -8.96 5.08 -2.02
CA GLU A 202 -8.31 6.05 -1.14
C GLU A 202 -8.57 7.48 -1.63
N ARG A 203 -8.96 8.33 -0.68
CA ARG A 203 -9.28 9.74 -0.90
C ARG A 203 -8.90 10.51 0.35
N ASP A 204 -7.82 11.26 0.30
CA ASP A 204 -7.28 11.96 1.48
C ASP A 204 -7.66 13.44 1.50
N PHE A 205 -7.88 14.01 0.31
CA PHE A 205 -8.20 15.42 0.12
C PHE A 205 -9.36 15.61 -0.85
N HIS A 206 -9.92 16.83 -0.85
CA HIS A 206 -10.97 17.26 -1.77
C HIS A 206 -12.14 16.26 -1.89
N PHE A 207 -12.64 15.77 -0.75
CA PHE A 207 -13.74 14.80 -0.70
C PHE A 207 -14.94 15.27 -1.52
N PRO A 208 -15.30 14.55 -2.61
CA PRO A 208 -16.49 14.85 -3.37
C PRO A 208 -17.73 14.38 -2.61
N PRO A 209 -18.94 14.73 -3.08
CA PRO A 209 -20.18 14.14 -2.57
C PRO A 209 -20.11 12.62 -2.50
N LEU A 210 -20.71 12.03 -1.45
CA LEU A 210 -20.68 10.58 -1.21
C LEU A 210 -21.18 9.73 -2.40
N ALA A 211 -22.10 10.27 -3.20
CA ALA A 211 -22.61 9.58 -4.38
C ALA A 211 -21.53 9.37 -5.46
N GLU A 212 -20.59 10.31 -5.59
CA GLU A 212 -19.47 10.23 -6.53
C GLU A 212 -18.44 9.21 -6.05
N LEU A 213 -18.06 9.25 -4.76
CA LEU A 213 -17.24 8.20 -4.14
C LEU A 213 -17.89 6.81 -4.29
N GLY A 214 -19.21 6.74 -4.09
CA GLY A 214 -19.98 5.50 -4.25
C GLY A 214 -19.93 4.95 -5.67
N ALA A 215 -19.81 5.80 -6.69
CA ALA A 215 -19.68 5.37 -8.08
C ALA A 215 -18.30 4.75 -8.37
N GLU A 216 -17.23 5.31 -7.82
CA GLU A 216 -15.87 4.76 -7.89
C GLU A 216 -15.76 3.44 -7.11
N VAL A 217 -16.34 3.35 -5.90
CA VAL A 217 -16.44 2.09 -5.16
C VAL A 217 -17.25 1.04 -5.93
N ALA A 218 -18.32 1.43 -6.61
CA ALA A 218 -19.08 0.53 -7.48
C ALA A 218 -18.28 0.09 -8.72
N GLN A 219 -17.32 0.88 -9.20
CA GLN A 219 -16.38 0.47 -10.24
C GLN A 219 -15.43 -0.63 -9.75
N ILE A 220 -14.88 -0.49 -8.53
CA ILE A 220 -14.08 -1.55 -7.88
C ILE A 220 -14.87 -2.86 -7.84
N ALA A 221 -16.11 -2.83 -7.34
CA ALA A 221 -16.96 -4.01 -7.23
C ALA A 221 -17.23 -4.67 -8.61
N ARG A 222 -17.41 -3.87 -9.67
CA ARG A 222 -17.57 -4.37 -11.04
C ARG A 222 -16.32 -5.09 -11.54
N LEU A 223 -15.13 -4.54 -11.28
CA LEU A 223 -13.86 -5.16 -11.67
C LEU A 223 -13.60 -6.46 -10.89
N GLN A 224 -13.88 -6.48 -9.59
CA GLN A 224 -13.79 -7.69 -8.78
C GLN A 224 -14.74 -8.80 -9.27
N ALA A 225 -16.00 -8.46 -9.61
CA ALA A 225 -16.95 -9.43 -10.14
C ALA A 225 -16.48 -10.04 -11.47
N ARG A 226 -15.90 -9.22 -12.35
CA ARG A 226 -15.28 -9.69 -13.60
C ARG A 226 -14.12 -10.66 -13.33
N ALA A 227 -13.19 -10.27 -12.45
CA ALA A 227 -12.03 -11.09 -12.12
C ALA A 227 -12.40 -12.44 -11.47
N GLY A 228 -13.36 -12.42 -10.53
CA GLY A 228 -13.88 -13.64 -9.90
C GLY A 228 -14.54 -14.60 -10.90
N THR A 229 -15.22 -14.06 -11.92
CA THR A 229 -15.82 -14.87 -12.98
C THR A 229 -14.75 -15.53 -13.88
N LEU A 230 -13.70 -14.79 -14.25
CA LEU A 230 -12.61 -15.33 -15.08
C LEU A 230 -11.90 -16.50 -14.40
N LEU A 231 -11.56 -16.37 -13.12
CA LEU A 231 -10.87 -17.43 -12.37
C LEU A 231 -11.74 -18.69 -12.21
N ALA A 232 -13.06 -18.54 -12.08
CA ALA A 232 -13.99 -19.66 -11.98
C ALA A 232 -14.20 -20.42 -13.31
N VAL A 233 -13.91 -19.80 -14.46
CA VAL A 233 -14.00 -20.44 -15.78
C VAL A 233 -12.69 -21.12 -16.19
N THR A 234 -11.55 -20.69 -15.62
CA THR A 234 -10.21 -21.24 -15.91
C THR A 234 -9.71 -22.29 -14.92
N ALA A 235 -10.44 -22.52 -13.82
CA ALA A 235 -10.17 -23.56 -12.82
C ALA A 235 -10.98 -24.83 -13.10
#